data_AF-A0A4R6QNS8-F1
#
_entry.id   AF-A0A4R6QNS8-F1
#
_cell.length_a   1.000
_cell.length_b   1.000
_cell.length_c   1.000
_cell.angle_alpha   90.00
_cell.angle_beta   90.00
_cell.angle_gamma   90.00
#
_symmetry.space_group_name_H-M   'P 1'
#
loop_
_entity.id
_entity.type
_entity.pdbx_description
1 polymer ?
#
loop_
_entity_poly.entity_id
_entity_poly.type
_entity_poly.pdbx_seq_one_letter_code
_entity_poly.pdbx_strand_id
1 'polypeptide(L)'
;MLIKKLALVAVAAAATLPAQAALTAGDIAVVAYNTDTADNFAWVALVDIAANTTINFTDSSWQGSAFRVTEHLDAAGGGPLSWKSASALAAGSVVRFTGNGSVSWSTGTATGTVLNLANGGDQIFGFTGAIAAPNFLTGTQFAHANGIIASPTVSNSTNTTNVPTGLSLNAGTMVNLGNFDNGYYKGATTGTKAELLSKIGNVANWTRTDSGDYATSVWASSFTVTAVPEPESYALMLAGLGVMGFIARRRKQA
;
A
#
# COMPACT_ATOMS: atom_id res chain seq x y z
N MET A 1 29.18 0.72 -64.23
CA MET A 1 29.26 1.32 -62.87
C MET A 1 27.85 1.27 -62.27
N LEU A 2 27.51 0.20 -61.54
CA LEU A 2 26.20 0.04 -60.90
C LEU A 2 26.42 -0.16 -59.40
N ILE A 3 26.10 0.84 -58.59
CA ILE A 3 26.10 0.74 -57.14
C ILE A 3 24.69 0.33 -56.72
N LYS A 4 24.49 -0.97 -56.40
CA LYS A 4 23.27 -1.46 -55.74
C LYS A 4 23.30 -1.02 -54.28
N LYS A 5 22.41 -0.10 -53.89
CA LYS A 5 22.16 0.24 -52.49
C LYS A 5 21.32 -0.87 -51.86
N LEU A 6 21.88 -1.62 -50.90
CA LEU A 6 21.11 -2.45 -49.98
C LEU A 6 20.54 -1.55 -48.89
N ALA A 7 19.22 -1.53 -48.73
CA ALA A 7 18.56 -0.95 -47.57
C ALA A 7 18.36 -2.07 -46.52
N LEU A 8 18.97 -1.91 -45.35
CA LEU A 8 18.80 -2.80 -44.22
C LEU A 8 17.54 -2.37 -43.46
N VAL A 9 16.49 -3.19 -43.48
CA VAL A 9 15.29 -2.98 -42.66
C VAL A 9 15.53 -3.66 -41.31
N ALA A 10 15.76 -2.86 -40.28
CA ALA A 10 15.77 -3.35 -38.90
C ALA A 10 14.33 -3.46 -38.39
N VAL A 11 13.83 -4.68 -38.25
CA VAL A 11 12.56 -4.94 -37.56
C VAL A 11 12.87 -4.96 -36.06
N ALA A 12 12.48 -3.88 -35.35
CA ALA A 12 12.50 -3.88 -33.90
C ALA A 12 11.32 -4.73 -33.39
N ALA A 13 11.63 -5.90 -32.82
CA ALA A 13 10.64 -6.69 -32.09
C ALA A 13 10.31 -5.96 -30.78
N ALA A 14 9.16 -5.28 -30.73
CA ALA A 14 8.63 -4.74 -29.48
C ALA A 14 8.17 -5.91 -28.60
N ALA A 15 8.94 -6.22 -27.55
CA ALA A 15 8.49 -7.15 -26.52
C ALA A 15 7.27 -6.51 -25.81
N THR A 16 6.09 -7.10 -26.00
CA THR A 16 4.92 -6.78 -25.18
C THR A 16 5.19 -7.29 -23.77
N LEU A 17 5.66 -6.41 -22.89
CA LEU A 17 5.72 -6.72 -21.46
C LEU A 17 4.29 -6.98 -20.97
N PRO A 18 4.04 -8.03 -20.17
CA PRO A 18 2.72 -8.23 -19.58
C PRO A 18 2.34 -6.97 -18.79
N ALA A 19 1.11 -6.50 -18.96
CA ALA A 19 0.58 -5.42 -18.15
C ALA A 19 0.66 -5.84 -16.67
N GLN A 20 1.34 -5.05 -15.84
CA GLN A 20 1.42 -5.32 -14.42
C GLN A 20 0.01 -5.27 -13.82
N ALA A 21 -0.32 -6.26 -12.98
CA ALA A 21 -1.61 -6.31 -12.30
C ALA A 21 -1.83 -5.01 -11.51
N ALA A 22 -3.07 -4.52 -11.51
CA ALA A 22 -3.43 -3.36 -10.70
C ALA A 22 -3.16 -3.67 -9.22
N LEU A 23 -2.65 -2.68 -8.49
CA LEU A 23 -2.47 -2.80 -7.03
C LEU A 23 -3.84 -3.03 -6.37
N THR A 24 -3.83 -3.74 -5.25
CA THR A 24 -5.01 -4.15 -4.49
C THR A 24 -4.83 -3.86 -3.00
N ALA A 25 -5.90 -4.03 -2.22
CA ALA A 25 -5.85 -3.87 -0.77
C ALA A 25 -4.73 -4.73 -0.14
N GLY A 26 -3.94 -4.10 0.72
CA GLY A 26 -2.80 -4.68 1.40
C GLY A 26 -1.53 -4.79 0.57
N ASP A 27 -1.49 -4.26 -0.65
CA ASP A 27 -0.22 -4.18 -1.42
C ASP A 27 0.73 -3.11 -0.89
N ILE A 28 0.22 -2.18 -0.09
CA ILE A 28 1.00 -1.30 0.77
C ILE A 28 0.40 -1.26 2.18
N ALA A 29 1.16 -0.78 3.15
CA ALA A 29 0.65 -0.49 4.49
C ALA A 29 1.35 0.73 5.10
N VAL A 30 0.63 1.58 5.84
CA VAL A 30 1.25 2.64 6.67
C VAL A 30 1.92 1.99 7.88
N VAL A 31 3.14 2.43 8.20
CA VAL A 31 4.00 1.85 9.24
C VAL A 31 4.56 2.88 10.22
N ALA A 32 4.36 4.17 9.97
CA ALA A 32 4.67 5.23 10.91
C ALA A 32 3.91 6.51 10.57
N TYR A 33 3.69 7.35 11.57
CA TYR A 33 3.11 8.68 11.46
C TYR A 33 3.54 9.54 12.67
N ASN A 34 3.68 10.83 12.45
CA ASN A 34 3.72 11.87 13.47
C ASN A 34 2.71 12.95 13.08
N THR A 35 2.09 13.60 14.07
CA THR A 35 1.16 14.72 13.85
C THR A 35 1.39 15.90 14.79
N ASP A 36 2.32 15.79 15.76
CA ASP A 36 2.52 16.84 16.76
C ASP A 36 3.13 18.11 16.18
N THR A 37 4.32 17.96 15.60
CA THR A 37 5.08 19.07 15.02
C THR A 37 5.38 18.85 13.54
N ALA A 38 5.42 17.60 13.08
CA ALA A 38 5.63 17.29 11.68
C ALA A 38 4.56 16.35 11.14
N ASP A 39 3.97 16.72 10.00
CA ASP A 39 3.03 15.91 9.22
C ASP A 39 3.75 14.82 8.41
N ASN A 40 4.53 13.99 9.10
CA ASN A 40 5.37 12.97 8.49
C ASN A 40 4.72 11.59 8.64
N PHE A 41 4.88 10.74 7.63
CA PHE A 41 4.46 9.34 7.74
C PHE A 41 5.34 8.44 6.89
N ALA A 42 5.20 7.13 7.06
CA ALA A 42 5.89 6.15 6.23
C ALA A 42 4.95 5.01 5.85
N TRP A 43 5.17 4.47 4.66
CA TRP A 43 4.46 3.28 4.18
C TRP A 43 5.45 2.28 3.57
N VAL A 44 5.08 1.00 3.61
CA VAL A 44 5.85 -0.11 3.05
C VAL A 44 5.14 -0.69 1.84
N ALA A 45 5.88 -1.00 0.78
CA ALA A 45 5.40 -1.83 -0.34
C ALA A 45 5.43 -3.31 0.08
N LEU A 46 4.32 -4.02 -0.01
CA LEU A 46 4.22 -5.46 0.30
C LEU A 46 4.21 -6.34 -0.96
N VAL A 47 4.29 -5.71 -2.13
CA VAL A 47 4.51 -6.30 -3.45
C VAL A 47 5.43 -5.40 -4.26
N ASP A 48 5.93 -5.90 -5.39
CA ASP A 48 6.64 -5.05 -6.35
C ASP A 48 5.67 -4.07 -7.02
N ILE A 49 6.03 -2.79 -7.04
CA ILE A 49 5.26 -1.70 -7.63
C ILE A 49 5.94 -1.25 -8.92
N ALA A 50 5.15 -1.16 -10.00
CA ALA A 50 5.65 -0.76 -11.30
C ALA A 50 6.28 0.64 -11.29
N ALA A 51 7.22 0.86 -12.20
CA ALA A 51 7.61 2.21 -12.56
C ALA A 51 6.39 3.00 -13.05
N ASN A 52 6.34 4.29 -12.72
CA ASN A 52 5.28 5.22 -13.07
C ASN A 52 3.90 4.94 -12.46
N THR A 53 3.79 4.03 -11.49
CA THR A 53 2.58 3.92 -10.65
C THR A 53 2.42 5.17 -9.79
N THR A 54 1.22 5.76 -9.80
CA THR A 54 0.84 6.83 -8.88
C THR A 54 0.04 6.25 -7.72
N ILE A 55 0.44 6.54 -6.49
CA ILE A 55 -0.30 6.23 -5.27
C ILE A 55 -0.70 7.56 -4.61
N ASN A 56 -1.98 7.68 -4.30
CA ASN A 56 -2.57 8.86 -3.68
C ASN A 56 -2.78 8.61 -2.19
N PHE A 57 -2.53 9.63 -1.39
CA PHE A 57 -2.74 9.64 0.06
C PHE A 57 -3.67 10.76 0.43
N THR A 58 -4.54 10.50 1.41
CA THR A 58 -5.43 11.49 1.97
C THR A 58 -5.71 11.19 3.43
N ASP A 59 -5.84 12.25 4.21
CA ASP A 59 -6.44 12.27 5.53
C ASP A 59 -7.95 12.57 5.51
N SER A 60 -8.58 12.66 4.33
CA SER A 60 -10.04 12.76 4.27
C SER A 60 -10.76 11.50 4.76
N SER A 61 -11.70 11.68 5.68
CA SER A 61 -12.56 10.63 6.23
C SER A 61 -13.42 9.95 5.15
N TRP A 62 -13.65 8.64 5.29
CA TRP A 62 -14.57 7.90 4.42
C TRP A 62 -15.98 7.88 5.01
N GLN A 63 -16.97 8.31 4.22
CA GLN A 63 -18.37 8.45 4.61
C GLN A 63 -19.23 7.26 4.12
N GLY A 64 -18.65 6.06 4.10
CA GLY A 64 -19.32 4.82 3.69
C GLY A 64 -19.34 4.58 2.18
N SER A 65 -19.55 5.61 1.36
CA SER A 65 -19.57 5.51 -0.12
C SER A 65 -18.68 6.53 -0.86
N ALA A 66 -18.20 7.56 -0.19
CA ALA A 66 -17.33 8.59 -0.75
C ALA A 66 -16.42 9.19 0.33
N PHE A 67 -15.31 9.80 -0.09
CA PHE A 67 -14.52 10.65 0.81
C PHE A 67 -15.29 11.90 1.22
N ARG A 68 -14.98 12.44 2.40
CA ARG A 68 -15.36 13.79 2.80
C ARG A 68 -14.62 14.80 1.93
N VAL A 69 -15.37 15.66 1.23
CA VAL A 69 -14.83 16.70 0.32
C VAL A 69 -14.83 18.11 0.94
N THR A 70 -14.95 18.19 2.26
CA THR A 70 -14.86 19.43 3.06
C THR A 70 -13.64 19.38 3.98
N GLU A 71 -12.61 18.64 3.56
CA GLU A 71 -11.38 18.30 4.27
C GLU A 71 -10.23 18.40 3.26
N HIS A 72 -9.14 17.66 3.41
CA HIS A 72 -8.00 17.68 2.47
C HIS A 72 -8.36 17.48 0.99
N LEU A 73 -9.38 16.69 0.67
CA LEU A 73 -9.89 16.53 -0.69
C LEU A 73 -10.93 17.60 -1.08
N ASP A 74 -10.79 18.84 -0.60
CA ASP A 74 -11.74 19.91 -0.94
C ASP A 74 -11.84 20.17 -2.45
N ALA A 75 -13.02 20.61 -2.88
CA ALA A 75 -13.27 20.96 -4.29
C ALA A 75 -12.81 22.38 -4.67
N ALA A 76 -12.38 23.20 -3.70
CA ALA A 76 -11.90 24.56 -3.86
C ALA A 76 -10.41 24.65 -4.23
N GLY A 77 -9.72 23.51 -4.38
CA GLY A 77 -8.32 23.42 -4.75
C GLY A 77 -7.55 22.32 -4.01
N GLY A 78 -8.20 21.63 -3.08
CA GLY A 78 -7.71 20.41 -2.47
C GLY A 78 -7.51 19.27 -3.47
N GLY A 79 -6.75 18.27 -3.05
CA GLY A 79 -6.40 17.11 -3.87
C GLY A 79 -5.52 16.17 -3.07
N PRO A 80 -5.42 14.88 -3.43
CA PRO A 80 -4.60 13.96 -2.66
C PRO A 80 -3.13 14.34 -2.76
N LEU A 81 -2.37 13.99 -1.74
CA LEU A 81 -0.93 13.91 -1.85
C LEU A 81 -0.59 12.71 -2.74
N SER A 82 0.07 12.94 -3.85
CA SER A 82 0.46 11.88 -4.77
C SER A 82 1.95 11.56 -4.66
N TRP A 83 2.24 10.27 -4.55
CA TRP A 83 3.56 9.69 -4.74
C TRP A 83 3.65 9.06 -6.13
N LYS A 84 4.79 9.26 -6.81
CA LYS A 84 5.14 8.55 -8.04
C LYS A 84 6.64 8.31 -8.11
N SER A 85 7.05 7.17 -8.67
CA SER A 85 8.47 6.88 -8.96
C SER A 85 8.67 6.58 -10.44
N ALA A 86 9.77 7.06 -11.02
CA ALA A 86 10.16 6.73 -12.40
C ALA A 86 10.75 5.32 -12.53
N SER A 87 11.16 4.71 -11.40
CA SER A 87 11.67 3.33 -11.33
C SER A 87 10.70 2.44 -10.57
N ALA A 88 10.73 1.14 -10.85
CA ALA A 88 9.98 0.16 -10.08
C ALA A 88 10.46 0.16 -8.61
N LEU A 89 9.53 -0.06 -7.69
CA LEU A 89 9.80 -0.14 -6.25
C LEU A 89 9.63 -1.60 -5.81
N ALA A 90 10.68 -2.20 -5.26
CA ALA A 90 10.65 -3.60 -4.84
C ALA A 90 9.81 -3.80 -3.56
N ALA A 91 9.21 -4.97 -3.42
CA ALA A 91 8.56 -5.41 -2.19
C ALA A 91 9.52 -5.27 -1.00
N GLY A 92 9.00 -4.76 0.11
CA GLY A 92 9.73 -4.48 1.33
C GLY A 92 10.35 -3.08 1.40
N SER A 93 10.29 -2.29 0.33
CA SER A 93 10.75 -0.90 0.37
C SER A 93 9.87 -0.04 1.28
N VAL A 94 10.48 0.72 2.20
CA VAL A 94 9.77 1.73 3.01
C VAL A 94 10.01 3.10 2.41
N VAL A 95 8.92 3.81 2.13
CA VAL A 95 8.92 5.19 1.61
C VAL A 95 8.47 6.12 2.72
N ARG A 96 9.29 7.12 3.03
CA ARG A 96 8.99 8.14 4.06
C ARG A 96 8.56 9.42 3.40
N PHE A 97 7.48 10.01 3.89
CA PHE A 97 7.05 11.37 3.59
C PHE A 97 7.57 12.32 4.67
N THR A 98 8.07 13.48 4.23
CA THR A 98 8.33 14.61 5.12
C THR A 98 7.36 15.73 4.75
N GLY A 99 6.42 16.04 5.64
CA GLY A 99 5.39 17.07 5.44
C GLY A 99 5.80 18.46 5.94
N ASN A 100 6.72 18.54 6.91
CA ASN A 100 7.24 19.82 7.42
C ASN A 100 8.55 20.23 6.70
N GLY A 101 8.68 21.51 6.37
CA GLY A 101 9.84 22.06 5.68
C GLY A 101 9.83 21.78 4.17
N SER A 102 10.91 21.23 3.63
CA SER A 102 10.96 20.84 2.21
C SER A 102 10.21 19.52 2.00
N VAL A 103 8.94 19.65 1.63
CA VAL A 103 8.04 18.53 1.30
C VAL A 103 8.72 17.56 0.35
N SER A 104 8.88 16.31 0.78
CA SER A 104 9.62 15.32 0.00
C SER A 104 9.24 13.89 0.35
N TRP A 105 9.52 12.99 -0.59
CA TRP A 105 9.57 11.57 -0.34
C TRP A 105 11.02 11.10 -0.30
N SER A 106 11.33 10.10 0.52
CA SER A 106 12.66 9.48 0.55
C SER A 106 13.05 8.83 -0.78
N THR A 107 12.06 8.47 -1.60
CA THR A 107 12.20 8.03 -2.99
C THR A 107 10.95 8.41 -3.77
N GLY A 108 11.09 8.68 -5.07
CA GLY A 108 10.01 9.20 -5.90
C GLY A 108 9.79 10.71 -5.73
N THR A 109 8.66 11.19 -6.25
CA THR A 109 8.32 12.61 -6.34
C THR A 109 6.95 12.88 -5.72
N ALA A 110 6.84 14.03 -5.05
CA ALA A 110 5.59 14.51 -4.45
C ALA A 110 4.88 15.46 -5.43
N THR A 111 3.57 15.29 -5.60
CA THR A 111 2.68 16.25 -6.25
C THR A 111 1.36 16.32 -5.49
N GLY A 112 0.52 17.30 -5.81
CA GLY A 112 -0.78 17.47 -5.15
C GLY A 112 -0.67 18.28 -3.85
N THR A 113 -1.65 18.11 -2.97
CA THR A 113 -1.75 18.84 -1.70
C THR A 113 -1.16 18.00 -0.57
N VAL A 114 -0.49 18.65 0.37
CA VAL A 114 0.10 17.97 1.54
C VAL A 114 -0.99 17.71 2.58
N LEU A 115 -0.91 16.56 3.25
CA LEU A 115 -1.81 16.23 4.36
C LEU A 115 -1.57 17.21 5.52
N ASN A 116 -2.63 17.56 6.24
CA ASN A 116 -2.55 18.44 7.40
C ASN A 116 -3.04 17.65 8.60
N LEU A 117 -2.14 16.84 9.17
CA LEU A 117 -2.50 15.87 10.18
C LEU A 117 -2.68 16.58 11.52
N ALA A 118 -3.82 16.38 12.16
CA ALA A 118 -4.17 17.03 13.41
C ALA A 118 -3.78 16.17 14.63
N ASN A 119 -3.49 16.84 15.76
CA ASN A 119 -3.39 16.19 17.08
C ASN A 119 -4.76 15.73 17.63
N GLY A 120 -5.86 16.28 17.09
CA GLY A 120 -7.19 15.71 17.31
C GLY A 120 -7.38 14.34 16.61
N GLY A 121 -6.35 13.99 15.83
CA GLY A 121 -6.08 12.81 15.05
C GLY A 121 -6.96 12.65 13.80
N ASP A 122 -6.44 11.86 12.86
CA ASP A 122 -6.99 11.68 11.52
C ASP A 122 -7.00 10.20 11.09
N GLN A 123 -7.22 10.03 9.80
CA GLN A 123 -6.95 8.83 9.04
C GLN A 123 -5.84 9.11 8.03
N ILE A 124 -5.22 8.07 7.50
CA ILE A 124 -4.47 8.11 6.25
C ILE A 124 -4.96 6.95 5.39
N PHE A 125 -5.55 7.27 4.24
CA PHE A 125 -5.90 6.30 3.21
C PHE A 125 -4.92 6.39 2.05
N GLY A 126 -4.39 5.23 1.65
CA GLY A 126 -3.62 5.07 0.42
C GLY A 126 -4.47 4.41 -0.65
N PHE A 127 -4.54 4.99 -1.85
CA PHE A 127 -5.37 4.49 -2.95
C PHE A 127 -4.75 4.79 -4.31
N THR A 128 -5.14 4.03 -5.32
CA THR A 128 -4.92 4.39 -6.74
C THR A 128 -6.25 4.79 -7.38
N GLY A 129 -6.22 5.38 -8.57
CA GLY A 129 -7.43 5.78 -9.29
C GLY A 129 -7.94 7.17 -8.85
N ALA A 130 -9.20 7.46 -9.19
CA ALA A 130 -9.82 8.76 -8.96
C ALA A 130 -10.47 8.85 -7.59
N ILE A 131 -10.56 10.06 -7.01
CA ILE A 131 -11.24 10.33 -5.72
C ILE A 131 -12.69 9.81 -5.71
N ALA A 132 -13.40 9.94 -6.84
CA ALA A 132 -14.79 9.51 -6.96
C ALA A 132 -14.97 7.99 -7.12
N ALA A 133 -13.88 7.26 -7.42
CA ALA A 133 -13.87 5.81 -7.58
C ALA A 133 -12.49 5.25 -7.15
N PRO A 134 -12.16 5.37 -5.84
CA PRO A 134 -10.84 5.02 -5.35
C PRO A 134 -10.68 3.49 -5.30
N ASN A 135 -9.50 3.02 -5.72
CA ASN A 135 -9.06 1.66 -5.45
C ASN A 135 -8.17 1.67 -4.21
N PHE A 136 -8.77 1.32 -3.06
CA PHE A 136 -8.10 1.37 -1.76
C PHE A 136 -6.99 0.32 -1.64
N LEU A 137 -5.81 0.77 -1.21
CA LEU A 137 -4.64 -0.06 -0.95
C LEU A 137 -4.41 -0.23 0.55
N THR A 138 -4.60 0.83 1.34
CA THR A 138 -4.44 0.79 2.80
C THR A 138 -5.28 1.87 3.48
N GLY A 139 -5.58 1.66 4.76
CA GLY A 139 -6.12 2.68 5.65
C GLY A 139 -5.47 2.60 7.03
N THR A 140 -5.24 3.72 7.68
CA THR A 140 -4.79 3.75 9.08
C THR A 140 -5.50 4.89 9.77
N GLN A 141 -6.12 4.62 10.91
CA GLN A 141 -6.84 5.61 11.70
C GLN A 141 -6.12 5.80 13.03
N PHE A 142 -5.90 7.06 13.41
CA PHE A 142 -5.28 7.48 14.68
C PHE A 142 -6.00 8.68 15.35
N ALA A 143 -7.17 9.07 14.82
CA ALA A 143 -8.13 10.06 15.34
C ALA A 143 -8.72 9.89 16.73
N HIS A 144 -9.53 8.87 16.98
CA HIS A 144 -10.24 8.69 18.23
C HIS A 144 -10.22 7.21 18.61
N ALA A 145 -10.35 6.86 19.89
CA ALA A 145 -10.36 5.45 20.31
C ALA A 145 -11.46 4.62 19.59
N ASN A 146 -12.59 5.28 19.26
CA ASN A 146 -13.68 4.73 18.46
C ASN A 146 -13.76 5.34 17.05
N GLY A 147 -12.63 5.82 16.50
CA GLY A 147 -12.57 6.58 15.25
C GLY A 147 -12.97 5.78 14.02
N ILE A 148 -13.24 4.48 14.14
CA ILE A 148 -13.87 3.68 13.09
C ILE A 148 -15.35 3.48 13.40
N ILE A 149 -16.20 3.99 12.52
CA ILE A 149 -17.65 3.84 12.60
C ILE A 149 -18.09 2.61 11.81
N ALA A 150 -18.84 1.73 12.47
CA ALA A 150 -19.41 0.55 11.84
C ALA A 150 -20.60 0.90 10.93
N SER A 151 -20.67 0.25 9.77
CA SER A 151 -21.85 0.28 8.91
C SER A 151 -23.08 -0.27 9.66
N PRO A 152 -24.29 0.29 9.45
CA PRO A 152 -24.67 1.28 8.44
C PRO A 152 -24.50 2.75 8.85
N THR A 153 -23.99 3.04 10.05
CA THR A 153 -23.74 4.42 10.48
C THR A 153 -22.62 5.02 9.65
N VAL A 154 -22.82 6.23 9.14
CA VAL A 154 -21.83 6.94 8.32
C VAL A 154 -21.02 7.90 9.17
N SER A 155 -19.71 7.97 8.93
CA SER A 155 -18.85 9.00 9.52
C SER A 155 -19.39 10.41 9.22
N ASN A 156 -19.56 11.21 10.26
CA ASN A 156 -20.04 12.58 10.17
C ASN A 156 -19.04 13.61 10.74
N SER A 157 -17.82 13.17 11.05
CA SER A 157 -16.73 14.00 11.58
C SER A 157 -15.43 13.70 10.81
N THR A 158 -14.51 14.67 10.80
CA THR A 158 -13.11 14.50 10.34
C THR A 158 -12.35 13.49 11.20
N ASN A 159 -12.71 13.38 12.49
CA ASN A 159 -12.02 12.51 13.45
C ASN A 159 -12.56 11.07 13.46
N THR A 160 -13.41 10.72 12.49
CA THR A 160 -14.00 9.39 12.38
C THR A 160 -14.05 8.97 10.92
N THR A 161 -13.99 7.67 10.65
CA THR A 161 -14.11 7.14 9.29
C THR A 161 -14.85 5.81 9.29
N ASN A 162 -15.58 5.51 8.23
CA ASN A 162 -15.97 4.13 7.97
C ASN A 162 -14.80 3.33 7.39
N VAL A 163 -14.89 1.99 7.43
CA VAL A 163 -14.01 1.12 6.64
C VAL A 163 -14.52 1.09 5.20
N PRO A 164 -13.74 1.52 4.19
CA PRO A 164 -14.14 1.41 2.80
C PRO A 164 -14.28 -0.04 2.33
N THR A 165 -15.18 -0.26 1.37
CA THR A 165 -15.28 -1.55 0.69
C THR A 165 -13.93 -1.91 0.07
N GLY A 166 -13.42 -3.11 0.38
CA GLY A 166 -12.10 -3.59 -0.04
C GLY A 166 -11.03 -3.55 1.07
N LEU A 167 -11.23 -2.74 2.12
CA LEU A 167 -10.38 -2.76 3.31
C LEU A 167 -11.01 -3.59 4.44
N SER A 168 -10.17 -4.06 5.37
CA SER A 168 -10.56 -4.91 6.48
C SER A 168 -9.60 -4.77 7.66
N LEU A 169 -10.16 -4.58 8.86
CA LEU A 169 -9.41 -4.59 10.12
C LEU A 169 -8.84 -5.98 10.40
N ASN A 170 -9.62 -7.03 10.15
CA ASN A 170 -9.20 -8.42 10.39
C ASN A 170 -8.05 -8.85 9.47
N ALA A 171 -8.05 -8.34 8.23
CA ALA A 171 -6.98 -8.62 7.27
C ALA A 171 -5.76 -7.70 7.42
N GLY A 172 -5.82 -6.69 8.31
CA GLY A 172 -4.74 -5.70 8.48
C GLY A 172 -4.56 -4.75 7.31
N THR A 173 -5.49 -4.70 6.34
CA THR A 173 -5.45 -3.73 5.23
C THR A 173 -5.97 -2.36 5.67
N MET A 174 -6.72 -2.31 6.77
CA MET A 174 -6.94 -1.10 7.56
C MET A 174 -6.50 -1.35 9.01
N VAL A 175 -5.97 -0.33 9.68
CA VAL A 175 -5.52 -0.40 11.07
C VAL A 175 -6.18 0.70 11.91
N ASN A 176 -6.67 0.36 13.09
CA ASN A 176 -7.10 1.32 14.11
C ASN A 176 -6.00 1.41 15.17
N LEU A 177 -5.30 2.54 15.21
CA LEU A 177 -4.23 2.83 16.15
C LEU A 177 -4.72 3.67 17.33
N GLY A 178 -6.02 3.93 17.46
CA GLY A 178 -6.64 4.61 18.58
C GLY A 178 -6.64 6.13 18.43
N ASN A 179 -6.41 6.82 19.55
CA ASN A 179 -6.22 8.27 19.61
C ASN A 179 -4.80 8.52 20.10
N PHE A 180 -3.85 8.61 19.18
CA PHE A 180 -2.47 8.91 19.50
C PHE A 180 -1.85 9.74 18.39
N ASP A 181 -1.16 10.83 18.75
CA ASP A 181 -0.59 11.79 17.81
C ASP A 181 0.57 11.22 17.00
N ASN A 182 1.34 10.30 17.58
CA ASN A 182 2.49 9.75 16.91
C ASN A 182 2.55 8.25 17.12
N GLY A 183 3.01 7.53 16.10
CA GLY A 183 3.18 6.09 16.21
C GLY A 183 4.05 5.49 15.13
N TYR A 184 4.73 4.40 15.47
CA TYR A 184 5.46 3.60 14.51
C TYR A 184 5.38 2.10 14.83
N TYR A 185 5.40 1.30 13.77
CA TYR A 185 5.45 -0.15 13.85
C TYR A 185 6.84 -0.61 14.32
N LYS A 186 6.86 -1.42 15.37
CA LYS A 186 8.06 -2.03 15.98
C LYS A 186 8.06 -3.56 15.92
N GLY A 187 7.09 -4.16 15.24
CA GLY A 187 6.97 -5.61 15.11
C GLY A 187 7.97 -6.20 14.12
N ALA A 188 7.85 -7.50 13.87
CA ALA A 188 8.71 -8.20 12.91
C ALA A 188 8.51 -7.66 11.47
N THR A 189 9.62 -7.42 10.77
CA THR A 189 9.63 -6.90 9.40
C THR A 189 9.92 -7.97 8.34
N THR A 190 9.91 -9.25 8.74
CA THR A 190 10.09 -10.40 7.85
C THR A 190 8.84 -11.28 7.86
N GLY A 191 8.40 -11.69 6.68
CA GLY A 191 7.30 -12.64 6.47
C GLY A 191 6.63 -12.47 5.12
N THR A 192 5.61 -13.29 4.87
CA THR A 192 4.73 -13.13 3.72
C THR A 192 3.89 -11.85 3.87
N LYS A 193 3.34 -11.34 2.75
CA LYS A 193 2.41 -10.19 2.76
C LYS A 193 1.30 -10.35 3.81
N ALA A 194 0.66 -11.52 3.87
CA ALA A 194 -0.44 -11.78 4.81
C ALA A 194 0.01 -11.76 6.28
N GLU A 195 1.15 -12.36 6.59
CA GLU A 195 1.72 -12.34 7.95
C GLU A 195 2.13 -10.92 8.37
N LEU A 196 2.73 -10.15 7.45
CA LEU A 196 3.10 -8.77 7.70
C LEU A 196 1.86 -7.90 7.94
N LEU A 197 0.81 -8.02 7.11
CA LEU A 197 -0.45 -7.31 7.35
C LEU A 197 -1.09 -7.68 8.69
N SER A 198 -1.10 -8.96 9.06
CA SER A 198 -1.61 -9.40 10.37
C SER A 198 -0.83 -8.78 11.53
N LYS A 199 0.52 -8.71 11.41
CA LYS A 199 1.36 -8.09 12.43
C LYS A 199 1.19 -6.56 12.47
N ILE A 200 1.13 -5.90 11.31
CA ILE A 200 0.92 -4.45 11.20
C ILE A 200 -0.47 -4.06 11.74
N GLY A 201 -1.50 -4.86 11.45
CA GLY A 201 -2.85 -4.68 11.99
C GLY A 201 -2.96 -4.91 13.50
N ASN A 202 -1.97 -5.54 14.12
CA ASN A 202 -1.95 -5.75 15.57
C ASN A 202 -1.31 -4.56 16.29
N VAL A 203 -2.14 -3.79 16.97
CA VAL A 203 -1.77 -2.61 17.76
C VAL A 203 -0.67 -2.87 18.80
N ALA A 204 -0.53 -4.10 19.31
CA ALA A 204 0.55 -4.46 20.24
C ALA A 204 1.95 -4.34 19.62
N ASN A 205 2.05 -4.39 18.29
CA ASN A 205 3.28 -4.20 17.54
C ASN A 205 3.59 -2.74 17.24
N TRP A 206 2.87 -1.79 17.83
CA TRP A 206 3.09 -0.35 17.67
C TRP A 206 3.61 0.28 18.95
N THR A 207 4.47 1.28 18.79
CA THR A 207 4.79 2.25 19.84
C THR A 207 4.07 3.55 19.48
N ARG A 208 3.38 4.16 20.44
CA ARG A 208 2.55 5.35 20.23
C ARG A 208 2.70 6.34 21.38
N THR A 209 2.55 7.64 21.12
CA THR A 209 2.62 8.72 22.12
C THR A 209 1.77 9.92 21.67
N ASP A 210 1.22 10.65 22.65
CA ASP A 210 0.50 11.93 22.48
C ASP A 210 1.44 13.15 22.64
N SER A 211 2.75 12.90 22.73
CA SER A 211 3.70 13.97 22.91
C SER A 211 5.04 13.64 22.28
N GLY A 212 5.48 14.55 21.42
CA GLY A 212 6.78 14.53 20.78
C GLY A 212 6.82 13.55 19.62
N ASP A 213 7.08 14.11 18.44
CA ASP A 213 7.45 13.37 17.24
C ASP A 213 8.50 12.28 17.51
N TYR A 214 8.27 11.08 16.97
CA TYR A 214 9.35 10.10 16.87
C TYR A 214 10.35 10.54 15.80
N ALA A 215 11.64 10.44 16.11
CA ALA A 215 12.69 10.62 15.12
C ALA A 215 12.50 9.63 13.96
N THR A 216 12.47 10.09 12.72
CA THR A 216 12.20 9.23 11.55
C THR A 216 13.26 8.12 11.36
N SER A 217 14.42 8.24 12.01
CA SER A 217 15.47 7.23 12.09
C SER A 217 15.09 5.99 12.90
N VAL A 218 14.09 6.06 13.79
CA VAL A 218 13.60 4.87 14.54
C VAL A 218 12.57 4.06 13.76
N TRP A 219 12.03 4.62 12.68
CA TRP A 219 11.09 3.91 11.82
C TRP A 219 11.80 2.85 10.99
N ALA A 220 11.13 1.71 10.75
CA ALA A 220 11.65 0.65 9.92
C ALA A 220 12.17 1.18 8.57
N SER A 221 13.39 0.81 8.19
CA SER A 221 13.99 1.23 6.91
C SER A 221 13.61 0.35 5.73
N SER A 222 13.27 -0.91 6.00
CA SER A 222 12.87 -1.90 5.01
C SER A 222 12.21 -3.10 5.68
N PHE A 223 11.51 -3.88 4.88
CA PHE A 223 10.94 -5.17 5.23
C PHE A 223 11.54 -6.25 4.31
N THR A 224 11.46 -7.49 4.74
CA THR A 224 11.78 -8.67 3.93
C THR A 224 10.49 -9.42 3.64
N VAL A 225 9.88 -9.12 2.49
CA VAL A 225 8.68 -9.80 2.04
C VAL A 225 9.07 -11.13 1.40
N THR A 226 8.63 -12.24 2.00
CA THR A 226 8.90 -13.57 1.46
C THR A 226 7.75 -14.02 0.56
N ALA A 227 8.07 -14.79 -0.48
CA ALA A 227 7.06 -15.49 -1.24
C ALA A 227 6.31 -16.47 -0.33
N VAL A 228 5.02 -16.67 -0.59
CA VAL A 228 4.27 -17.77 0.01
C VAL A 228 4.84 -19.07 -0.58
N PRO A 229 5.33 -20.02 0.23
CA PRO A 229 5.74 -21.32 -0.27
C PRO A 229 4.53 -21.97 -0.95
N GLU A 230 4.58 -22.22 -2.26
CA GLU A 230 3.45 -22.84 -2.95
C GLU A 230 3.17 -24.23 -2.35
N PRO A 231 1.98 -24.49 -1.79
CA PRO A 231 1.68 -25.80 -1.22
C PRO A 231 1.51 -26.91 -2.27
N GLU A 232 1.49 -26.58 -3.57
CA GLU A 232 0.84 -27.45 -4.56
C GLU A 232 1.69 -27.88 -5.75
N SER A 233 2.72 -27.14 -6.17
CA SER A 233 3.45 -27.52 -7.39
C SER A 233 4.24 -28.83 -7.23
N TYR A 234 4.73 -29.16 -6.03
CA TYR A 234 5.37 -30.47 -5.78
C TYR A 234 4.35 -31.61 -5.64
N ALA A 235 3.24 -31.37 -4.95
CA ALA A 235 2.20 -32.39 -4.75
C ALA A 235 1.45 -32.70 -6.06
N LEU A 236 1.15 -31.68 -6.87
CA LEU A 236 0.53 -31.82 -8.19
C LEU A 236 1.51 -32.38 -9.24
N MET A 237 2.80 -32.03 -9.17
CA MET A 237 3.82 -32.67 -10.00
C MET A 237 3.95 -34.16 -9.67
N LEU A 238 4.02 -34.53 -8.38
CA LEU A 238 4.09 -35.93 -7.96
C LEU A 238 2.80 -36.69 -8.24
N ALA A 239 1.63 -36.07 -8.05
CA ALA A 239 0.35 -36.65 -8.44
C ALA A 239 0.27 -36.83 -9.96
N GLY A 240 0.70 -35.84 -10.73
CA GLY A 240 0.78 -35.90 -12.19
C GLY A 240 1.73 -37.00 -12.67
N LEU A 241 2.92 -37.11 -12.09
CA LEU A 241 3.88 -38.18 -12.36
C LEU A 241 3.36 -39.54 -11.94
N GLY A 242 2.65 -39.63 -10.81
CA GLY A 242 1.99 -40.84 -10.34
C GLY A 242 0.89 -41.32 -11.30
N VAL A 243 0.05 -40.41 -11.79
CA VAL A 243 -0.98 -40.69 -12.80
C VAL A 243 -0.34 -41.13 -14.12
N MET A 244 0.72 -40.47 -14.57
CA MET A 244 1.44 -40.83 -15.80
C MET A 244 2.15 -42.19 -15.68
N GLY A 245 2.76 -42.47 -14.52
CA GLY A 245 3.35 -43.78 -14.21
C GLY A 245 2.31 -44.90 -14.21
N PHE A 246 1.13 -44.64 -13.66
CA PHE A 246 0.01 -45.60 -13.66
C PHE A 246 -0.53 -45.87 -15.08
N ILE A 247 -0.68 -44.84 -15.91
CA ILE A 247 -1.09 -44.96 -17.32
C ILE A 247 -0.05 -45.75 -18.12
N ALA A 248 1.25 -45.46 -17.95
CA ALA A 248 2.33 -46.17 -18.62
C ALA A 248 2.39 -47.65 -18.22
N ARG A 249 2.13 -47.97 -16.95
CA ARG A 249 2.05 -49.36 -16.46
C ARG A 249 0.90 -50.12 -17.09
N ARG A 250 -0.30 -49.52 -17.18
CA ARG A 250 -1.47 -50.15 -17.81
C ARG A 250 -1.26 -50.48 -19.29
N ARG A 251 -0.53 -49.63 -20.02
CA ARG A 251 -0.21 -49.85 -21.44
C ARG A 251 0.80 -50.97 -21.70
N LYS A 252 1.59 -51.38 -20.71
CA LYS A 252 2.51 -52.52 -20.83
C LYS A 252 1.88 -53.87 -20.49
N GLN A 253 0.69 -53.87 -19.89
CA GLN A 253 -0.01 -55.08 -19.43
C GLN A 253 -1.18 -55.47 -20.36
N ALA A 254 -1.44 -54.70 -21.41
CA ALA A 254 -2.36 -55.01 -22.50
C ALA A 254 -1.53 -55.27 -23.76
#